data_AF-A0A8T5MWW3-F1
#
_entry.id   AF-A0A8T5MWW3-F1
#
_cell.length_a   1.000
_cell.length_b   1.000
_cell.length_c   1.000
_cell.angle_alpha   90.00
_cell.angle_beta   90.00
_cell.angle_gamma   90.00
#
_symmetry.space_group_name_H-M   'P 1'
#
loop_
_entity.id
_entity.type
_entity.pdbx_description
1 polymer ?
#
loop_
_entity_poly.entity_id
_entity_poly.type
_entity_poly.pdbx_seq_one_letter_code
_entity_poly.pdbx_strand_id
1 'polypeptide(L)' 'MKIRWHGHACFEISDGKTIVTDPHDGKSIGIAPPVVKADIVLVSHDHFDHNCARIVKGENIKVVNTSGSKKSGDA' A
#
# COMPACT_ATOMS: atom_id res chain seq x y z
N MET A 1 -8.09 -10.77 10.91
CA MET A 1 -6.86 -10.03 10.57
C MET A 1 -5.75 -10.93 10.04
N LYS A 2 -5.16 -10.59 8.89
CA LYS A 2 -3.95 -11.21 8.29
C LYS A 2 -2.94 -10.12 7.93
N ILE A 3 -1.65 -10.40 8.10
CA ILE A 3 -0.55 -9.48 7.77
C ILE A 3 0.48 -10.22 6.91
N ARG A 4 0.89 -9.63 5.79
CA ARG A 4 1.95 -10.14 4.91
C ARG A 4 2.98 -9.04 4.68
N TRP A 5 4.26 -9.37 4.80
CA TRP A 5 5.37 -8.46 4.48
C TRP A 5 5.89 -8.78 3.08
N HIS A 6 6.08 -7.73 2.27
CA HIS A 6 6.53 -7.84 0.88
C HIS A 6 7.95 -7.28 0.64
N GLY A 7 8.68 -6.98 1.72
CA GLY A 7 9.99 -6.33 1.65
C GLY A 7 9.90 -4.82 1.92
N HIS A 8 11.04 -4.23 2.31
CA HIS A 8 11.13 -2.81 2.67
C HIS A 8 10.03 -2.40 3.68
N ALA A 9 9.36 -1.27 3.45
CA ALA A 9 8.21 -0.79 4.21
C ALA A 9 6.84 -1.28 3.69
N CYS A 10 6.82 -2.26 2.76
CA CYS A 10 5.59 -2.72 2.13
C CYS A 10 4.90 -3.84 2.93
N PHE A 11 3.75 -3.53 3.53
CA PHE A 11 2.90 -4.48 4.24
C PHE A 11 1.51 -4.55 3.61
N GLU A 12 0.95 -5.75 3.53
CA GLU A 12 -0.45 -6.00 3.19
C GLU A 12 -1.18 -6.47 4.45
N ILE A 13 -2.22 -5.73 4.85
CA ILE A 13 -3.00 -5.98 6.05
C ILE A 13 -4.46 -6.18 5.63
N SER A 14 -5.04 -7.33 5.95
CA SER A 14 -6.41 -7.68 5.55
C SER A 14 -7.29 -8.05 6.73
N ASP A 15 -8.42 -7.36 6.86
CA ASP A 15 -9.49 -7.67 7.81
C ASP A 15 -10.83 -7.10 7.32
N GLY A 16 -11.52 -7.81 6.43
CA GLY A 16 -12.70 -7.32 5.71
C GLY A 16 -12.38 -6.31 4.60
N LYS A 17 -11.40 -5.42 4.82
CA LYS A 17 -10.73 -4.60 3.81
C LYS A 17 -9.24 -4.93 3.75
N THR A 18 -8.61 -4.64 2.62
CA THR A 18 -7.16 -4.78 2.44
C THR A 18 -6.48 -3.43 2.33
N ILE A 19 -5.47 -3.22 3.16
CA ILE A 19 -4.62 -2.04 3.19
C ILE A 19 -3.23 -2.45 2.74
N VAL A 20 -2.61 -1.68 1.84
CA VAL A 20 -1.20 -1.80 1.48
C VAL A 20 -0.46 -0.55 1.91
N THR A 21 0.68 -0.71 2.58
CA THR A 21 1.58 0.41 2.93
C THR A 21 2.76 0.47 1.97
N ASP A 22 3.26 1.66 1.69
CA ASP A 22 4.53 1.97 1.02
C ASP A 22 4.92 1.00 -0.12
N PRO A 23 4.09 0.85 -1.17
CA PRO A 23 4.41 -0.03 -2.28
C PRO A 23 5.67 0.44 -3.02
N HIS A 24 6.55 -0.49 -3.38
CA HIS A 24 7.79 -0.24 -4.13
C HIS A 24 7.77 -0.95 -5.49
N ASP A 25 8.58 -0.50 -6.45
CA ASP A 25 8.71 -1.18 -7.74
C ASP A 25 9.60 -2.43 -7.70
N GLY A 26 10.25 -2.69 -6.56
CA GLY A 26 11.21 -3.78 -6.35
C GLY A 26 12.55 -3.55 -7.05
N LYS A 27 12.51 -3.18 -8.34
CA LYS A 27 13.69 -2.95 -9.18
C LYS A 27 14.65 -1.92 -8.57
N SER A 28 14.14 -0.80 -8.08
CA SER A 28 14.96 0.30 -7.53
C SER A 28 15.69 -0.07 -6.24
N ILE A 29 15.20 -1.08 -5.51
CA ILE A 29 15.73 -1.54 -4.22
C ILE A 29 16.25 -3.00 -4.27
N GLY A 30 16.33 -3.59 -5.46
CA GLY A 30 16.95 -4.91 -5.68
C GLY A 30 16.14 -6.12 -5.20
N ILE A 31 14.82 -6.01 -5.06
CA ILE A 31 13.93 -7.12 -4.65
C ILE A 31 12.76 -7.32 -5.64
N ALA A 32 11.99 -8.39 -5.49
CA ALA A 32 10.80 -8.60 -6.29
C ALA A 32 9.72 -7.55 -5.96
N PRO A 33 8.96 -7.03 -6.95
CA PRO A 33 7.83 -6.15 -6.68
C PRO A 33 6.71 -6.90 -5.93
N PRO A 34 5.95 -6.23 -5.06
CA PRO A 34 4.80 -6.84 -4.40
C PRO A 34 3.70 -7.10 -5.43
N VAL A 35 3.07 -8.28 -5.35
CA VAL A 35 1.90 -8.63 -6.15
C VAL A 35 0.67 -8.55 -5.26
N VAL A 36 0.07 -7.36 -5.19
CA VAL A 36 -0.95 -7.03 -4.19
C VAL A 36 -2.21 -6.43 -4.81
N LYS A 37 -3.33 -6.63 -4.10
CA LYS A 37 -4.60 -5.93 -4.31
C LYS A 37 -4.96 -5.19 -3.03
N ALA A 38 -5.55 -4.00 -3.13
CA ALA A 38 -5.93 -3.23 -1.95
C ALA A 38 -7.19 -2.40 -2.18
N ASP A 39 -7.90 -2.12 -1.10
CA ASP A 39 -8.94 -1.10 -1.03
C ASP A 39 -8.33 0.28 -0.69
N ILE A 40 -7.27 0.27 0.13
CA ILE A 40 -6.59 1.48 0.59
C ILE A 40 -5.08 1.30 0.43
N VAL A 41 -4.41 2.32 -0.13
CA VAL A 41 -2.94 2.40 -0.17
C VAL A 41 -2.50 3.57 0.70
N LEU A 42 -1.62 3.31 1.65
CA LEU A 42 -0.99 4.33 2.48
C LEU A 42 0.43 4.56 1.97
N VAL A 43 0.79 5.81 1.71
CA VAL A 43 2.14 6.23 1.33
C VAL A 43 2.65 7.17 2.42
N SER A 44 3.72 6.78 3.10
CA SER A 44 4.28 7.54 4.22
C SER A 44 4.92 8.86 3.78
N HIS A 45 5.61 8.86 2.63
CA HIS A 45 6.25 10.01 2.01
C HIS A 45 6.63 9.71 0.54
N ASP A 46 7.09 10.71 -0.20
CA ASP A 46 7.22 10.66 -1.67
C ASP A 46 8.58 10.17 -2.20
N HIS A 47 9.39 9.50 -1.36
CA HIS A 47 10.61 8.85 -1.88
C HIS A 47 10.25 7.67 -2.79
N PHE A 48 11.13 7.40 -3.76
CA PHE A 48 10.87 6.48 -4.88
C PHE A 48 10.60 5.03 -4.43
N ASP A 49 11.10 4.65 -3.26
CA ASP A 49 10.99 3.34 -2.63
C ASP A 49 9.74 3.20 -1.74
N HIS A 50 8.89 4.23 -1.64
CA HIS A 50 7.66 4.21 -0.84
C HIS A 50 6.37 4.54 -1.64
N ASN A 51 6.47 5.17 -2.80
CA ASN A 51 5.32 5.81 -3.46
C ASN A 51 4.78 5.10 -4.71
N CYS A 52 5.12 3.82 -4.92
CA CYS A 52 4.77 3.09 -6.15
C CYS A 52 3.30 2.60 -6.16
N ALA A 53 2.34 3.44 -5.78
CA ALA A 53 0.92 3.05 -5.67
C ALA A 53 0.33 2.48 -6.98
N ARG A 54 0.90 2.87 -8.14
CA ARG A 54 0.49 2.42 -9.47
C ARG A 54 0.56 0.90 -9.70
N ILE A 55 1.34 0.16 -8.90
CA ILE A 55 1.45 -1.30 -9.05
C ILE A 55 0.38 -2.07 -8.27
N VAL A 56 -0.33 -1.39 -7.36
CA VAL A 56 -1.38 -2.01 -6.54
C VAL A 56 -2.66 -2.13 -7.37
N LYS A 57 -3.26 -3.32 -7.39
CA LYS A 57 -4.49 -3.60 -8.17
C LYS A 57 -5.75 -3.37 -7.34
N GLY A 58 -6.84 -2.93 -7.99
CA GLY A 58 -8.13 -2.69 -7.35
C GLY A 58 -9.01 -1.75 -8.19
N GLU A 59 -10.33 -1.80 -8.01
CA GLU A 59 -11.27 -1.01 -8.83
C GLU A 59 -11.45 0.42 -8.30
N ASN A 60 -11.50 0.59 -6.97
CA ASN A 60 -11.75 1.88 -6.31
C ASN A 60 -10.73 2.12 -5.19
N ILE A 61 -9.44 2.08 -5.53
CA ILE A 61 -8.36 2.22 -4.56
C ILE A 61 -8.33 3.64 -4.00
N LYS A 62 -8.40 3.78 -2.67
CA LYS A 62 -8.14 5.05 -1.98
C LYS A 62 -6.66 5.18 -1.64
N VAL A 63 -5.96 6.10 -2.30
CA VAL A 63 -4.56 6.42 -1.97
C VAL A 63 -4.51 7.56 -0.95
N VAL A 64 -3.79 7.37 0.15
CA VAL A 64 -3.56 8.38 1.19
C VAL A 64 -2.06 8.63 1.32
N ASN A 65 -1.62 9.83 0.97
CA ASN A 65 -0.22 10.28 1.01
C ASN A 65 -0.05 11.57 1.81
N THR A 66 -0.99 11.86 2.71
CA THR A 66 -0.96 13.03 3.59
C THR A 66 -1.14 12.59 5.03
N SER A 67 -0.48 13.30 5.94
CA SER A 67 -0.61 13.07 7.38
C SER A 67 -2.02 13.39 7.88
N GLY A 68 -2.36 12.84 9.05
CA GLY A 68 -3.60 13.11 9.77
C GLY A 68 -4.58 11.93 9.78
N SER A 69 -5.74 12.14 10.40
CA SER A 69 -6.77 11.11 10.55
C SER A 69 -7.66 11.03 9.32
N LYS A 70 -7.90 9.82 8.79
CA LYS A 70 -8.80 9.55 7.67
C LYS A 70 -9.77 8.42 8.05
N LYS A 71 -11.01 8.49 7.55
CA LYS A 71 -12.01 7.41 7.65
C LYS A 71 -12.26 6.78 6.27
N SER A 72 -12.62 5.50 6.24
CA SER A 72 -13.00 4.77 5.03
C SER A 72 -14.11 3.77 5.35
N GLY A 73 -15.29 3.96 4.76
CA GLY A 73 -16.53 3.23 5.04
C GLY A 73 -17.73 4.16 5.14
N ASP A 74 -18.93 3.64 4.88
CA ASP A 74 -20.18 4.32 5.17
C ASP A 74 -20.40 4.29 6.69
N ALA A 75 -20.84 5.42 7.25
CA ALA A 75 -21.06 5.60 8.69
C ALA A 75 -22.24 4.77 9.20
#